data_AF-A0AA37IDI0-F1
#
_entry.id   AF-A0AA37IDI0-F1
#
_cell.length_a   1.000
_cell.length_b   1.000
_cell.length_c   1.000
_cell.angle_alpha   90.00
_cell.angle_beta   90.00
_cell.angle_gamma   90.00
#
_symmetry.space_group_name_H-M   'P 1'
#
loop_
_entity.id
_entity.type
_entity.pdbx_description
1 polymer ?
#
loop_
_entity_poly.entity_id
_entity_poly.type
_entity_poly.pdbx_seq_one_letter_code
_entity_poly.pdbx_strand_id
1 'polypeptide(L)'
;MDTASELASGPAGHTPESLKTLAAYLEVSLEKGKCVVMMRRGPELFAVYIGNPGDEDARLTPHGTISAAMAEELLESTTHVGLNWITVGDQKYRFFRSFTYIDEAGAVVFAPT
;
A
#
# COMPACT_ATOMS: atom_id res chain seq x y z
N MET A 1 -5.95 -4.59 50.76
CA MET A 1 -6.51 -3.33 50.27
C MET A 1 -5.37 -2.34 50.34
N ASP A 2 -4.77 -1.86 49.25
CA ASP A 2 -5.28 -1.71 47.90
C ASP A 2 -4.21 -1.95 46.85
N THR A 3 -4.66 -2.63 45.78
CA THR A 3 -4.00 -2.70 44.48
C THR A 3 -4.30 -1.40 43.74
N ALA A 4 -3.28 -0.69 43.26
CA ALA A 4 -3.42 0.24 42.14
C ALA A 4 -2.13 0.15 41.33
N SER A 5 -2.07 -0.87 40.48
CA SER A 5 -2.37 -0.76 39.04
C SER A 5 -1.20 -0.15 38.28
N GLU A 6 -0.19 -0.98 38.08
CA GLU A 6 0.56 -0.97 36.83
C GLU A 6 -0.43 -0.98 35.66
N LEU A 7 -0.54 0.14 34.96
CA LEU A 7 -0.85 0.12 33.55
C LEU A 7 0.36 0.72 32.85
N ALA A 8 1.41 -0.09 32.79
CA ALA A 8 2.48 0.11 31.82
C ALA A 8 1.79 0.17 30.45
N SER A 9 1.83 1.36 29.85
CA SER A 9 1.35 1.59 28.50
C SER A 9 2.03 0.56 27.58
N GLY A 10 1.25 -0.30 26.94
CA GLY A 10 1.77 -1.18 25.89
C GLY A 10 2.49 -0.33 24.83
N PRO A 11 3.45 -0.91 24.08
CA PRO A 11 4.17 -0.14 23.08
C PRO A 11 3.14 0.45 22.13
N ALA A 12 3.08 1.77 22.04
CA ALA A 12 2.30 2.45 21.02
C ALA A 12 2.80 1.88 19.68
N GLY A 13 1.99 1.00 19.08
CA GLY A 13 2.36 0.26 17.89
C GLY A 13 2.59 1.27 16.77
N HIS A 14 3.86 1.58 16.51
CA HIS A 14 4.21 2.49 15.42
C HIS A 14 3.78 1.82 14.11
N THR A 15 2.81 2.42 13.41
CA THR A 15 2.46 1.99 12.05
C THR A 15 3.73 2.03 11.18
N PRO A 16 4.10 0.93 10.50
CA PRO A 16 5.24 0.90 9.59
C PRO A 16 5.19 2.03 8.57
N GLU A 17 6.35 2.62 8.25
CA GLU A 17 6.45 3.68 7.23
C GLU A 17 5.97 3.22 5.85
N SER A 18 6.13 1.93 5.54
CA SER A 18 5.55 1.31 4.34
C SER A 18 4.03 1.44 4.29
N LEU A 19 3.33 1.13 5.38
CA LEU A 19 1.88 1.25 5.45
C LEU A 19 1.41 2.70 5.40
N LYS A 20 2.13 3.63 6.03
CA LYS A 20 1.85 5.08 5.90
C LYS A 20 2.00 5.55 4.45
N THR A 21 3.06 5.10 3.78
CA THR A 21 3.33 5.42 2.38
C THR A 21 2.24 4.85 1.47
N LEU A 22 1.82 3.60 1.69
CA LEU A 22 0.72 3.00 0.95
C LEU A 22 -0.60 3.75 1.19
N ALA A 23 -0.89 4.14 2.44
CA ALA A 23 -2.09 4.92 2.76
C ALA A 23 -2.12 6.25 1.99
N ALA A 24 -1.01 6.98 1.92
CA ALA A 24 -0.94 8.22 1.14
C ALA A 24 -1.24 8.00 -0.35
N TYR A 25 -0.75 6.90 -0.94
CA TYR A 25 -1.11 6.57 -2.33
C TYR A 25 -2.57 6.14 -2.48
N LEU A 26 -3.12 5.42 -1.50
CA LEU A 26 -4.53 5.01 -1.49
C LEU A 26 -5.47 6.22 -1.39
N GLU A 27 -5.11 7.28 -0.67
CA GLU A 27 -5.88 8.53 -0.63
C GLU A 27 -5.99 9.15 -2.03
N VAL A 28 -4.87 9.31 -2.72
CA VAL A 28 -4.86 9.82 -4.10
C VAL A 28 -5.64 8.88 -5.04
N SER A 29 -5.55 7.57 -4.82
CA SER A 29 -6.28 6.55 -5.58
C SER A 29 -7.79 6.69 -5.41
N LEU A 30 -8.25 6.92 -4.17
CA LEU A 30 -9.65 7.12 -3.81
C LEU A 30 -10.21 8.41 -4.40
N GLU A 31 -9.48 9.52 -4.28
CA GLU A 31 -9.86 10.80 -4.89
C GLU A 31 -10.07 10.69 -6.41
N LYS A 32 -9.24 9.88 -7.07
CA LYS A 32 -9.28 9.69 -8.53
C LYS A 32 -10.22 8.57 -8.99
N GLY A 33 -10.73 7.74 -8.06
CA GLY A 33 -11.49 6.53 -8.41
C GLY A 33 -10.67 5.54 -9.24
N LYS A 34 -9.36 5.40 -8.95
CA LYS A 34 -8.41 4.54 -9.67
C LYS A 34 -7.72 3.58 -8.70
N CYS A 35 -6.79 2.78 -9.20
CA CYS A 35 -5.95 1.86 -8.41
C CYS A 35 -4.53 2.41 -8.25
N VAL A 36 -3.86 1.99 -7.17
CA VAL A 36 -2.41 2.11 -7.04
C VAL A 36 -1.76 0.95 -7.77
N VAL A 37 -0.80 1.25 -8.65
CA VAL A 37 -0.06 0.26 -9.44
C VAL A 37 1.42 0.40 -9.13
N MET A 38 2.04 -0.69 -8.69
CA MET A 38 3.45 -0.73 -8.33
C MET A 38 4.20 -1.65 -9.30
N MET A 39 5.27 -1.14 -9.90
CA MET A 39 6.09 -1.88 -10.87
C MET A 39 7.58 -1.76 -10.53
N ARG A 40 8.31 -2.87 -10.58
CA ARG A 40 9.75 -2.87 -10.37
C ARG A 40 10.43 -2.15 -11.53
N ARG A 41 11.29 -1.17 -11.24
CA ARG A 41 12.09 -0.44 -12.26
C ARG A 41 13.59 -0.72 -12.18
N GLY A 42 14.04 -1.40 -11.13
CA GLY A 42 15.42 -1.83 -10.96
C GLY A 42 15.57 -2.74 -9.73
N PRO A 43 16.80 -3.13 -9.38
CA PRO A 43 17.04 -3.98 -8.21
C PRO A 43 16.55 -3.35 -6.92
N GLU A 44 16.67 -2.02 -6.79
CA GLU A 44 16.44 -1.27 -5.54
C GLU A 44 15.21 -0.36 -5.56
N LEU A 45 14.44 -0.31 -6.66
CA LEU A 45 13.41 0.71 -6.87
C LEU A 45 12.13 0.16 -7.51
N PHE A 46 11.00 0.54 -6.93
CA PHE A 46 9.67 0.37 -7.50
C PHE A 46 9.08 1.74 -7.84
N ALA A 47 8.52 1.86 -9.04
CA ALA A 47 7.73 3.03 -9.42
C ALA A 47 6.26 2.80 -9.05
N VAL A 48 5.63 3.85 -8.56
CA VAL A 48 4.22 3.87 -8.16
C VAL A 48 3.45 4.76 -9.13
N TYR A 49 2.34 4.23 -9.62
CA TYR A 49 1.43 4.87 -10.55
C TYR A 49 0.01 4.84 -10.00
N ILE A 50 -0.84 5.74 -10.51
CA ILE A 50 -2.28 5.71 -10.28
C ILE A 50 -2.98 5.56 -11.64
N GLY A 51 -3.89 4.61 -11.75
CA GLY A 51 -4.64 4.36 -12.99
C GLY A 51 -5.50 3.10 -12.93
N ASN A 52 -6.04 2.70 -14.08
CA ASN A 52 -6.78 1.44 -14.24
C ASN A 52 -5.94 0.48 -15.09
N PRO A 53 -5.34 -0.57 -14.51
CA PRO A 53 -4.52 -1.51 -15.26
C PRO A 53 -5.32 -2.41 -16.22
N GLY A 54 -6.65 -2.44 -16.14
CA GLY A 54 -7.51 -3.16 -17.08
C GLY A 54 -8.02 -2.33 -18.26
N ASP A 55 -7.62 -1.07 -18.34
CA ASP A 55 -8.00 -0.14 -19.41
C ASP A 55 -6.74 0.25 -20.18
N GLU A 56 -6.50 -0.45 -21.29
CA GLU A 56 -5.27 -0.33 -22.11
C GLU A 56 -5.12 1.08 -22.73
N ASP A 57 -6.24 1.78 -22.95
CA ASP A 57 -6.25 3.15 -23.46
C ASP A 57 -5.94 4.18 -22.36
N ALA A 58 -6.19 3.84 -21.09
CA ALA A 58 -5.95 4.71 -19.95
C ALA A 58 -4.49 4.64 -19.47
N ARG A 59 -3.72 5.68 -19.79
CA ARG A 59 -2.33 5.82 -19.33
C ARG A 59 -2.23 5.84 -17.81
N LEU A 60 -1.34 5.01 -17.27
CA LEU A 60 -0.90 5.08 -15.89
C LEU A 60 -0.18 6.41 -15.62
N THR A 61 -0.60 7.13 -14.59
CA THR A 61 0.04 8.40 -14.22
C THR A 61 1.11 8.15 -13.15
N PRO A 62 2.38 8.53 -13.35
CA PRO A 62 3.42 8.36 -12.33
C PRO A 62 3.14 9.24 -11.11
N HIS A 63 3.29 8.69 -9.91
CA HIS A 63 3.05 9.38 -8.64
C HIS A 63 4.23 9.36 -7.68
N GLY A 64 5.18 8.45 -7.87
CA GLY A 64 6.38 8.42 -7.06
C GLY A 64 7.15 7.13 -7.20
N THR A 65 8.07 6.92 -6.26
CA THR A 65 8.88 5.71 -6.18
C THR A 65 9.01 5.29 -4.73
N ILE A 66 9.17 4.00 -4.49
CA ILE A 66 9.54 3.45 -3.18
C ILE A 66 10.74 2.51 -3.32
N SER A 67 11.50 2.33 -2.25
CA SER A 67 12.65 1.42 -2.24
C SER A 67 12.20 -0.04 -2.32
N ALA A 68 13.09 -0.91 -2.79
CA ALA A 68 12.85 -2.35 -2.80
C ALA A 68 12.55 -2.89 -1.40
N ALA A 69 13.29 -2.45 -0.37
CA ALA A 69 13.03 -2.86 1.01
C ALA A 69 11.61 -2.48 1.50
N MET A 70 11.12 -1.29 1.14
CA MET A 70 9.75 -0.88 1.47
C MET A 70 8.72 -1.70 0.69
N ALA A 71 8.97 -1.98 -0.59
CA ALA A 71 8.10 -2.82 -1.40
C ALA A 71 8.05 -4.27 -0.85
N GLU A 72 9.18 -4.83 -0.45
CA GLU A 72 9.26 -6.16 0.17
C GLU A 72 8.50 -6.19 1.50
N GLU A 73 8.66 -5.18 2.37
CA GLU A 73 7.86 -5.07 3.60
C GLU A 73 6.36 -4.96 3.30
N LEU A 74 5.97 -4.22 2.27
CA LEU A 74 4.57 -4.14 1.82
C LEU A 74 4.04 -5.50 1.38
N LEU A 75 4.78 -6.19 0.51
CA LEU A 75 4.31 -7.38 -0.18
C LEU A 75 4.35 -8.64 0.68
N GLU A 76 5.37 -8.75 1.54
CA GLU A 76 5.65 -9.96 2.31
C GLU A 76 5.18 -9.87 3.76
N SER A 77 5.25 -8.68 4.37
CA SER A 77 5.06 -8.54 5.83
C SER A 77 3.76 -7.88 6.22
N THR A 78 3.30 -6.86 5.48
CA THR A 78 2.21 -5.99 5.94
C THR A 78 0.90 -6.12 5.16
N THR A 79 0.93 -6.71 3.97
CA THR A 79 -0.28 -6.97 3.17
C THR A 79 -0.24 -8.40 2.61
N HIS A 80 -1.40 -8.91 2.18
CA HIS A 80 -1.53 -10.24 1.58
C HIS A 80 -2.31 -10.18 0.26
N VAL A 81 -2.28 -11.24 -0.54
CA VAL A 81 -3.05 -11.29 -1.79
C VAL A 81 -4.54 -11.36 -1.46
N GLY A 82 -5.37 -10.59 -2.13
CA GLY A 82 -6.81 -10.52 -1.87
C GLY A 82 -7.22 -9.30 -1.05
N LEU A 83 -8.29 -9.42 -0.27
CA LEU A 83 -8.89 -8.31 0.46
C LEU A 83 -8.08 -7.95 1.72
N ASN A 84 -7.60 -6.72 1.78
CA ASN A 84 -6.81 -6.18 2.89
C ASN A 84 -7.54 -5.02 3.58
N TRP A 85 -7.16 -4.81 4.84
CA TRP A 85 -7.60 -3.71 5.68
C TRP A 85 -6.41 -3.25 6.50
N ILE A 86 -6.08 -1.97 6.44
CA ILE A 86 -5.03 -1.37 7.27
C ILE A 86 -5.60 -0.19 8.03
N THR A 87 -5.01 0.09 9.19
CA THR A 87 -5.32 1.28 10.00
C THR A 87 -4.05 2.12 10.09
N VAL A 88 -4.16 3.39 9.70
CA VAL A 88 -3.08 4.37 9.79
C VAL A 88 -3.64 5.61 10.50
N GLY A 89 -3.12 5.90 11.70
CA GLY A 89 -3.78 6.86 12.60
C GLY A 89 -5.21 6.41 12.92
N ASP A 90 -6.17 7.30 12.75
CA ASP A 90 -7.61 7.01 12.95
C ASP A 90 -8.31 6.55 11.67
N GLN A 91 -7.60 6.49 10.54
CA GLN A 91 -8.17 6.16 9.24
C GLN A 91 -8.00 4.68 8.92
N LYS A 92 -9.09 4.08 8.41
CA LYS A 92 -9.11 2.70 7.92
C LYS A 92 -9.16 2.68 6.41
N TYR A 93 -8.26 1.92 5.78
CA TYR A 93 -8.23 1.73 4.33
C TYR A 93 -8.54 0.28 3.99
N ARG A 94 -9.44 0.09 3.02
CA ARG A 94 -9.83 -1.22 2.49
C ARG A 94 -9.48 -1.29 1.02
N PHE A 95 -8.79 -2.35 0.62
CA PHE A 95 -8.38 -2.54 -0.76
C PHE A 95 -8.18 -4.02 -1.10
N PHE A 96 -8.25 -4.36 -2.37
CA PHE A 96 -7.87 -5.68 -2.90
C PHE A 96 -6.46 -5.61 -3.50
N ARG A 97 -5.57 -6.52 -3.10
CA ARG A 97 -4.22 -6.67 -3.68
C ARG A 97 -4.18 -7.81 -4.68
N SER A 98 -3.78 -7.52 -5.91
CA SER A 98 -3.63 -8.51 -6.99
C SER A 98 -2.35 -8.30 -7.80
N PHE A 99 -2.09 -9.22 -8.72
CA PHE A 99 -0.97 -9.15 -9.65
C PHE A 99 -1.49 -9.11 -11.09
N THR A 100 -0.78 -8.40 -11.96
CA THR A 100 -1.04 -8.37 -13.41
C THR A 100 0.28 -8.14 -14.16
N TYR A 101 0.21 -8.12 -15.49
CA TYR A 101 1.28 -7.68 -16.37
C TYR A 101 0.87 -6.40 -17.09
N ILE A 102 1.80 -5.44 -17.20
CA ILE A 102 1.63 -4.18 -17.93
C ILE A 102 2.89 -4.00 -18.76
N ASP A 103 2.75 -3.92 -20.08
CA ASP A 103 3.88 -3.85 -21.03
C ASP A 103 4.96 -4.90 -20.74
N GLU A 104 4.54 -6.16 -20.54
CA GLU A 104 5.39 -7.32 -20.18
C GLU A 104 6.09 -7.23 -18.81
N ALA A 105 5.90 -6.15 -18.05
CA ALA A 105 6.40 -6.01 -16.69
C ALA A 105 5.36 -6.48 -15.66
N GLY A 106 5.81 -7.28 -14.68
CA GLY A 106 4.98 -7.66 -13.54
C GLY A 106 4.60 -6.44 -12.70
N ALA A 107 3.31 -6.33 -12.37
CA ALA A 107 2.75 -5.23 -11.60
C ALA A 107 1.93 -5.76 -10.41
N VAL A 108 2.01 -5.06 -9.28
CA VAL A 108 1.13 -5.25 -8.13
C VAL A 108 0.09 -4.15 -8.12
N VAL A 109 -1.17 -4.53 -7.96
CA VAL A 109 -2.30 -3.59 -7.97
C VAL A 109 -2.92 -3.57 -6.57
N PHE A 110 -3.14 -2.37 -6.04
CA PHE A 110 -3.94 -2.13 -4.85
C PHE A 110 -5.19 -1.36 -5.27
N ALA A 111 -6.33 -2.05 -5.32
CA ALA A 111 -7.61 -1.49 -5.75
C ALA A 111 -8.46 -1.13 -4.53
N PRO A 112 -8.75 0.15 -4.26
CA PRO A 112 -9.66 0.53 -3.19
C PRO A 112 -11.05 -0.09 -3.37
N THR A 113 -11.71 -0.47 -2.27
CA THR A 113 -13.02 -1.13 -2.27
C THR A 113 -13.99 -0.54 -1.27
#